data_AF-A0A8S9WSB8-F1
#
_entry.id   AF-A0A8S9WSB8-F1
#
_cell.length_a   1.000
_cell.length_b   1.000
_cell.length_c   1.000
_cell.angle_alpha   90.00
_cell.angle_beta   90.00
_cell.angle_gamma   90.00
#
_symmetry.space_group_name_H-M   'P 1'
#
loop_
_entity.id
_entity.type
_entity.pdbx_description
1 polymer ?
#
loop_
_entity_poly.entity_id
_entity_poly.type
_entity_poly.pdbx_seq_one_letter_code
_entity_poly.pdbx_strand_id
1 'polypeptide(L)'
;MKVMREAIYRERRKHIPTIPTSRENAVYVLQERSNEILFESCQFCFVSPSKNIVLFTCAQNLEALTASSNAFGDGTFSYCPQFFSQLYTIHIHKLGYYVPVVFALLPSKTTECYIEMWDEVKSRAVQLVSKERNLTSFYADFETAAHNAVVHHFPTVRVIGCRFHLGQSWFRKIQKSTALNREYKNKESEIGQWLKLFFGLPLLPPAAVGDAFCELVIRAYTPACHDFAEYVLANYIDADSQFPPPMWAGEPTDEPRTTNGPESFHRHFNSQFYTAHPNVHCVLSALLEIQVETKLKLTSIRKNQPNGLRNEKRKKREFLQNVWMKYDSGDIGALEYLNNVAHKFAPAP
;
A
#
# COMPACT_ATOMS: atom_id res chain seq x y z
N MET A 1 -20.55 -18.21 -8.84
CA MET A 1 -20.35 -16.96 -8.07
C MET A 1 -20.40 -15.68 -8.92
N LYS A 2 -19.66 -15.56 -10.04
CA LYS A 2 -19.65 -14.34 -10.88
C LYS A 2 -21.03 -13.94 -11.44
N VAL A 3 -21.82 -14.91 -11.90
CA VAL A 3 -23.18 -14.70 -12.45
C VAL A 3 -24.18 -14.24 -11.38
N MET A 4 -24.04 -14.74 -10.14
CA MET A 4 -24.89 -14.35 -9.02
C MET A 4 -24.59 -12.92 -8.56
N ARG A 5 -23.31 -12.53 -8.53
CA ARG A 5 -22.89 -11.14 -8.28
C ARG A 5 -23.37 -10.18 -9.38
N GLU A 6 -23.41 -10.62 -10.65
CA GLU A 6 -23.95 -9.81 -11.75
C GLU A 6 -25.46 -9.58 -11.59
N ALA A 7 -26.21 -10.61 -11.22
CA ALA A 7 -27.65 -10.49 -10.98
C ALA A 7 -27.93 -9.55 -9.80
N ILE A 8 -27.21 -9.70 -8.68
CA ILE A 8 -27.32 -8.82 -7.51
C ILE A 8 -26.95 -7.37 -7.88
N TYR A 9 -25.88 -7.16 -8.64
CA TYR A 9 -25.47 -5.84 -9.13
C TYR A 9 -26.54 -5.20 -10.05
N ARG A 10 -27.15 -5.98 -10.96
CA ARG A 10 -28.21 -5.51 -11.86
C ARG A 10 -29.49 -5.15 -11.10
N GLU A 11 -29.90 -5.96 -10.12
CA GLU A 11 -31.07 -5.66 -9.28
C GLU A 11 -30.84 -4.42 -8.40
N ARG A 12 -29.65 -4.30 -7.78
CA ARG A 12 -29.29 -3.11 -6.99
C ARG A 12 -29.37 -1.82 -7.82
N ARG A 13 -28.97 -1.85 -9.10
CA ARG A 13 -29.06 -0.68 -10.00
C ARG A 13 -30.48 -0.14 -10.23
N LYS A 14 -31.51 -0.98 -10.10
CA LYS A 14 -32.90 -0.57 -10.32
C LYS A 14 -33.47 0.31 -9.20
N HIS A 15 -32.77 0.42 -8.06
CA HIS A 15 -33.22 1.15 -6.88
C HIS A 15 -32.21 2.23 -6.45
N ILE A 16 -31.28 2.60 -7.34
CA ILE A 16 -30.25 3.62 -7.06
C ILE A 16 -30.89 5.01 -7.09
N PRO A 17 -30.71 5.84 -6.03
CA PRO A 17 -31.09 7.26 -6.03
C PRO A 17 -30.43 8.03 -7.18
N THR A 18 -30.83 9.28 -7.39
CA THR A 18 -30.26 10.15 -8.43
C THR A 18 -28.74 10.07 -8.49
N ILE A 19 -28.22 9.61 -9.63
CA ILE A 19 -26.78 9.44 -9.84
C ILE A 19 -26.15 10.84 -9.80
N PRO A 20 -25.12 11.08 -8.97
CA PRO A 20 -24.47 12.38 -8.93
C PRO A 20 -23.93 12.80 -10.31
N THR A 21 -23.95 14.10 -10.60
CA THR A 21 -23.47 14.67 -11.86
C THR A 21 -22.18 15.48 -11.70
N SER A 22 -21.79 15.79 -10.46
CA SER A 22 -20.53 16.45 -10.12
C SER A 22 -20.00 15.93 -8.77
N ARG A 23 -18.78 16.33 -8.40
CA ARG A 23 -18.20 16.00 -7.09
C ARG A 23 -18.99 16.62 -5.95
N GLU A 24 -19.33 17.89 -6.08
CA GLU A 24 -20.10 18.65 -5.09
C GLU A 24 -21.48 18.00 -4.89
N ASN A 25 -22.11 17.55 -5.98
CA ASN A 25 -23.36 16.80 -5.91
C ASN A 25 -23.16 15.45 -5.20
N ALA A 26 -22.08 14.72 -5.48
CA ALA A 26 -21.79 13.45 -4.82
C ALA A 26 -21.54 13.62 -3.31
N VAL A 27 -20.77 14.65 -2.93
CA VAL A 27 -20.52 15.02 -1.53
C VAL A 27 -21.82 15.44 -0.84
N TYR A 28 -22.65 16.26 -1.50
CA TYR A 28 -23.95 16.68 -0.98
C TYR A 28 -24.89 15.49 -0.75
N VAL A 29 -25.04 14.59 -1.73
CA VAL A 29 -25.88 13.39 -1.60
C VAL A 29 -25.42 12.49 -0.45
N LEU A 30 -24.10 12.36 -0.27
CA LEU A 30 -23.55 11.61 0.85
C LEU A 30 -23.71 12.32 2.19
N GLN A 31 -23.64 13.66 2.21
CA GLN A 31 -23.84 14.48 3.41
C GLN A 31 -25.28 14.33 3.92
N GLU A 32 -26.27 14.55 3.04
CA GLU A 32 -27.70 14.44 3.37
C GLU A 32 -28.06 13.06 3.94
N ARG A 33 -27.42 12.03 3.41
CA ARG A 33 -27.67 10.63 3.81
C ARG A 33 -26.69 10.09 4.83
N SER A 34 -25.75 10.89 5.32
CA SER A 34 -24.65 10.41 6.18
C SER A 34 -25.17 9.69 7.43
N ASN A 35 -26.27 10.19 8.01
CA ASN A 35 -26.94 9.60 9.17
C ASN A 35 -27.69 8.28 8.86
N GLU A 36 -28.00 8.02 7.59
CA GLU A 36 -28.63 6.75 7.14
C GLU A 36 -27.58 5.69 6.77
N ILE A 37 -26.32 6.11 6.57
CA ILE A 37 -25.23 5.23 6.21
C ILE A 37 -24.64 4.65 7.49
N LEU A 38 -25.26 3.56 7.94
CA LEU A 38 -24.96 2.90 9.20
C LEU A 38 -24.30 1.54 9.00
N PHE A 39 -23.41 1.17 9.91
CA PHE A 39 -22.97 -0.20 10.13
C PHE A 39 -23.38 -0.61 11.55
N GLU A 40 -24.23 -1.64 11.67
CA GLU A 40 -24.78 -2.10 12.96
C GLU A 40 -25.39 -0.98 13.80
N SER A 41 -26.18 -0.11 13.14
CA SER A 41 -26.83 1.06 13.73
C SER A 41 -25.90 2.19 14.21
N CYS A 42 -24.59 2.09 13.95
CA CYS A 42 -23.65 3.18 14.18
C CYS A 42 -23.30 3.89 12.88
N GLN A 43 -23.10 5.22 12.93
CA GLN A 43 -22.70 6.01 11.77
C GLN A 43 -21.40 5.46 11.16
N PHE A 44 -21.42 5.25 9.85
CA PHE A 44 -20.30 4.72 9.08
C PHE A 44 -19.75 5.70 8.04
N CYS A 45 -20.51 6.75 7.67
CA CYS A 45 -20.11 7.78 6.72
C CYS A 45 -19.98 9.14 7.42
N PHE A 46 -18.83 9.78 7.25
CA PHE A 46 -18.53 11.12 7.75
C PHE A 46 -18.08 11.98 6.57
N VAL A 47 -18.74 13.12 6.39
CA VAL A 47 -18.49 14.00 5.25
C VAL A 47 -17.95 15.33 5.77
N SER A 48 -16.92 15.84 5.10
CA SER A 48 -16.38 17.18 5.30
C SER A 48 -16.65 17.99 4.03
N PRO A 49 -17.80 18.70 3.95
CA PRO A 49 -18.26 19.32 2.71
C PRO A 49 -17.30 20.39 2.18
N SER A 50 -16.76 21.23 3.07
CA SER A 50 -15.83 22.30 2.69
C SER A 50 -14.55 21.75 2.05
N LYS A 51 -14.13 20.55 2.46
CA LYS A 51 -12.94 19.87 1.97
C LYS A 51 -13.23 18.89 0.84
N ASN A 52 -14.51 18.63 0.54
CA ASN A 52 -14.95 17.56 -0.38
C ASN A 52 -14.35 16.18 -0.05
N ILE A 53 -14.14 15.88 1.24
CA ILE A 53 -13.63 14.60 1.73
C ILE A 53 -14.78 13.79 2.33
N VAL A 54 -14.80 12.50 2.02
CA VAL A 54 -15.73 11.54 2.62
C VAL A 54 -14.94 10.42 3.27
N LEU A 55 -15.13 10.22 4.56
CA LEU A 55 -14.55 9.13 5.33
C LEU A 55 -15.60 8.07 5.63
N PHE A 56 -15.22 6.80 5.43
CA PHE A 56 -15.95 5.66 5.94
C PHE A 56 -15.12 4.94 7.00
N THR A 57 -15.67 4.88 8.22
CA THR A 57 -15.05 4.24 9.38
C THR A 57 -16.08 4.09 10.50
N CYS A 58 -15.73 3.46 11.61
CA CYS A 58 -16.56 3.40 12.82
C CYS A 58 -15.70 3.37 14.08
N ALA A 59 -16.31 3.47 15.25
CA ALA A 59 -15.60 3.45 16.54
C ALA A 59 -14.67 2.24 16.68
N GLN A 60 -15.13 1.02 16.34
CA GLN A 60 -14.32 -0.19 16.41
C GLN A 60 -13.06 -0.11 15.51
N ASN A 61 -13.17 0.49 14.33
CA ASN A 61 -12.04 0.65 13.42
C ASN A 61 -11.03 1.67 13.96
N LEU A 62 -11.52 2.80 14.48
CA LEU A 62 -10.67 3.85 15.06
C LEU A 62 -10.02 3.42 16.37
N GLU A 63 -10.68 2.61 17.19
CA GLU A 63 -10.06 1.93 18.34
C GLU A 63 -8.88 1.07 17.88
N ALA A 64 -9.03 0.33 16.79
CA ALA A 64 -7.99 -0.55 16.28
C ALA A 64 -6.81 0.26 15.70
N LEU A 65 -7.10 1.36 14.99
CA LEU A 65 -6.08 2.30 14.49
C LEU A 65 -5.32 2.95 15.66
N THR A 66 -6.03 3.53 16.63
CA THR A 66 -5.44 4.13 17.83
C THR A 66 -4.84 3.10 18.80
N ALA A 67 -5.03 1.81 18.59
CA ALA A 67 -4.34 0.75 19.32
C ALA A 67 -3.08 0.22 18.60
N SER A 68 -2.80 0.69 17.38
CA SER A 68 -1.70 0.20 16.54
C SER A 68 -0.56 1.21 16.43
N SER A 69 0.69 0.78 16.57
CA SER A 69 1.87 1.64 16.33
C SER A 69 2.17 1.81 14.84
N ASN A 70 1.72 0.84 14.04
CA ASN A 70 2.03 0.76 12.63
C ASN A 70 0.74 0.80 11.82
N ALA A 71 0.74 1.59 10.75
CA ALA A 71 -0.35 1.69 9.81
C ALA A 71 0.17 1.64 8.37
N PHE A 72 -0.72 1.31 7.44
CA PHE A 72 -0.40 1.16 6.02
C PHE A 72 -1.37 2.01 5.21
N GLY A 73 -0.85 2.81 4.29
CA GLY A 73 -1.61 3.65 3.38
C GLY A 73 -1.52 3.16 1.95
N ASP A 74 -2.65 3.11 1.24
CA ASP A 74 -2.68 2.74 -0.16
C ASP A 74 -3.87 3.39 -0.88
N GLY A 75 -3.67 3.83 -2.12
CA GLY A 75 -4.68 4.47 -2.95
C GLY A 75 -5.04 3.66 -4.21
N THR A 76 -6.33 3.62 -4.57
CA THR A 76 -6.81 3.02 -5.84
C THR A 76 -7.55 4.06 -6.69
N PHE A 77 -7.27 4.05 -8.00
CA PHE A 77 -7.76 5.05 -8.96
C PHE A 77 -8.89 4.52 -9.85
N SER A 78 -8.70 3.33 -10.46
CA SER A 78 -9.59 2.78 -11.50
C SER A 78 -11.01 2.46 -11.00
N TYR A 79 -11.17 2.28 -9.69
CA TYR A 79 -12.45 1.95 -9.05
C TYR A 79 -12.82 2.93 -7.93
N CYS A 80 -12.19 4.11 -7.93
CA CYS A 80 -12.67 5.26 -7.18
C CYS A 80 -14.04 5.69 -7.72
N PRO A 81 -15.01 6.06 -6.85
CA PRO A 81 -16.27 6.62 -7.30
C PRO A 81 -16.08 7.75 -8.30
N GLN A 82 -17.00 7.83 -9.26
CA GLN A 82 -17.06 8.92 -10.21
C GLN A 82 -16.97 10.28 -9.47
N PHE A 83 -16.17 11.20 -10.01
CA PHE A 83 -15.88 12.55 -9.48
C PHE A 83 -14.83 12.68 -8.37
N PHE A 84 -14.38 11.60 -7.74
CA PHE A 84 -13.24 11.64 -6.81
C PHE A 84 -11.94 11.26 -7.53
N SER A 85 -10.81 11.77 -7.05
CA SER A 85 -9.49 11.46 -7.65
C SER A 85 -8.98 10.10 -7.22
N GLN A 86 -9.28 9.67 -6.00
CA GLN A 86 -8.89 8.36 -5.48
C GLN A 86 -9.75 7.93 -4.29
N LEU A 87 -9.81 6.60 -4.10
CA LEU A 87 -10.16 5.99 -2.83
C LEU A 87 -8.84 5.65 -2.12
N TYR A 88 -8.53 6.38 -1.05
CA TYR A 88 -7.39 6.09 -0.18
C TYR A 88 -7.82 5.25 1.01
N THR A 89 -6.97 4.32 1.43
CA THR A 89 -7.31 3.39 2.52
C THR A 89 -6.19 3.30 3.53
N ILE A 90 -6.56 3.30 4.81
CA ILE A 90 -5.63 3.10 5.93
C ILE A 90 -5.93 1.74 6.55
N HIS A 91 -4.87 0.95 6.72
CA HIS A 91 -4.93 -0.40 7.28
C HIS A 91 -4.04 -0.53 8.51
N ILE A 92 -4.37 -1.51 9.34
CA ILE A 92 -3.47 -2.01 10.38
C ILE A 92 -3.08 -3.46 10.08
N HIS A 93 -1.94 -3.88 10.63
CA HIS A 93 -1.52 -5.27 10.62
C HIS A 93 -1.37 -5.80 12.04
N LYS A 94 -2.14 -6.82 12.42
CA LYS A 94 -2.09 -7.42 13.76
C LYS A 94 -2.43 -8.90 13.72
N LEU A 95 -1.61 -9.72 14.40
CA LEU A 95 -1.76 -11.19 14.45
C LEU A 95 -1.92 -11.84 13.06
N GLY A 96 -1.19 -11.35 12.06
CA GLY A 96 -1.23 -11.85 10.68
C GLY A 96 -2.44 -11.39 9.85
N TYR A 97 -3.32 -10.56 10.41
CA TYR A 97 -4.41 -9.94 9.68
C TYR A 97 -4.04 -8.56 9.18
N TYR A 98 -4.33 -8.29 7.92
CA TYR A 98 -4.48 -6.94 7.40
C TYR A 98 -5.94 -6.52 7.46
N VAL A 99 -6.16 -5.39 8.11
CA VAL A 99 -7.50 -4.90 8.41
C VAL A 99 -7.61 -3.46 7.90
N PRO A 100 -8.43 -3.18 6.87
CA PRO A 100 -8.76 -1.81 6.50
C PRO A 100 -9.63 -1.21 7.60
N VAL A 101 -9.24 -0.04 8.08
CA VAL A 101 -9.91 0.67 9.20
C VAL A 101 -10.46 2.03 8.78
N VAL A 102 -9.90 2.65 7.75
CA VAL A 102 -10.42 3.90 7.17
C VAL A 102 -10.44 3.80 5.65
N PHE A 103 -11.53 4.27 5.06
CA PHE A 103 -11.68 4.48 3.62
C PHE A 103 -11.96 5.95 3.38
N ALA A 104 -11.21 6.61 2.50
CA ALA A 104 -11.32 8.04 2.23
C ALA A 104 -11.50 8.31 0.74
N LEU A 105 -12.60 8.96 0.37
CA LEU A 105 -12.77 9.50 -0.97
C LEU A 105 -12.16 10.90 -1.00
N LEU A 106 -11.13 11.07 -1.83
CA LEU A 106 -10.32 12.29 -1.86
C LEU A 106 -10.52 13.07 -3.17
N PRO A 107 -10.62 14.41 -3.09
CA PRO A 107 -10.83 15.28 -4.25
C PRO A 107 -9.55 15.53 -5.08
N SER A 108 -8.37 15.30 -4.49
CA SER A 108 -7.07 15.46 -5.14
C SER A 108 -6.03 14.54 -4.49
N LYS A 109 -4.77 14.64 -4.93
CA LYS A 109 -3.61 13.91 -4.38
C LYS A 109 -2.52 14.86 -3.88
N THR A 110 -2.89 16.09 -3.54
CA THR A 110 -1.95 17.08 -3.01
C THR A 110 -1.63 16.79 -1.56
N THR A 111 -0.50 17.30 -1.06
CA THR A 111 -0.10 17.18 0.35
C THR A 111 -1.21 17.70 1.26
N GLU A 112 -1.79 18.85 0.91
CA GLU A 112 -2.83 19.53 1.67
C GLU A 112 -4.09 18.66 1.79
N CYS A 113 -4.51 18.00 0.70
CA CYS A 113 -5.65 17.09 0.71
C CYS A 113 -5.42 15.89 1.65
N TYR A 114 -4.21 15.34 1.69
CA TYR A 114 -3.89 14.27 2.62
C TYR A 114 -3.78 14.76 4.06
N ILE A 115 -3.28 15.99 4.29
CA ILE A 115 -3.26 16.62 5.61
C ILE A 115 -4.70 16.73 6.11
N GLU A 116 -5.58 17.30 5.30
CA GLU A 116 -7.00 17.44 5.59
C GLU A 116 -7.69 16.09 5.87
N MET A 117 -7.35 15.03 5.12
CA MET A 117 -7.84 13.68 5.40
C MET A 117 -7.42 13.19 6.79
N TRP A 118 -6.16 13.38 7.17
CA TRP A 118 -5.66 12.96 8.49
C TRP A 118 -6.25 13.80 9.63
N ASP A 119 -6.51 15.09 9.42
CA ASP A 119 -7.25 15.92 10.36
C ASP A 119 -8.63 15.35 10.64
N GLU A 120 -9.37 14.97 9.59
CA GLU A 120 -10.69 14.36 9.74
C GLU A 120 -10.60 13.01 10.48
N VAL A 121 -9.61 12.17 10.15
CA VAL A 121 -9.39 10.88 10.83
C VAL A 121 -9.10 11.08 12.32
N LYS A 122 -8.20 11.99 12.69
CA LYS A 122 -7.87 12.28 14.09
C LYS A 122 -9.06 12.90 14.83
N SER A 123 -9.77 13.83 14.20
CA SER A 123 -10.99 14.44 14.73
C SER A 123 -12.03 13.37 15.06
N ARG A 124 -12.28 12.42 14.14
CA ARG A 124 -13.21 11.32 14.38
C ARG A 124 -12.72 10.36 15.47
N ALA A 125 -11.43 10.11 15.58
CA ALA A 125 -10.88 9.28 16.65
C ALA A 125 -11.12 9.90 18.03
N VAL A 126 -10.89 11.20 18.19
CA VAL A 126 -11.19 11.90 19.44
C VAL A 126 -12.69 11.86 19.77
N GLN A 127 -13.55 12.13 18.78
CA GLN A 127 -15.00 12.19 19.00
C GLN A 127 -15.63 10.83 19.30
N LEU A 128 -15.22 9.77 18.60
CA LEU A 128 -15.90 8.47 18.68
C LEU A 128 -15.28 7.53 19.71
N VAL A 129 -13.99 7.68 20.03
CA VAL A 129 -13.27 6.76 20.92
C VAL A 129 -12.41 7.46 21.98
N SER A 130 -12.41 8.80 22.02
CA SER A 130 -11.69 9.62 23.00
C SER A 130 -10.21 9.26 23.14
N LYS A 131 -9.57 8.93 22.01
CA LYS A 131 -8.16 8.54 21.96
C LYS A 131 -7.42 9.30 20.88
N GLU A 132 -6.19 9.65 21.20
CA GLU A 132 -5.17 10.08 20.27
C GLU A 132 -4.00 9.09 20.32
N ARG A 133 -3.37 8.85 19.17
CA ARG A 133 -2.16 8.03 19.11
C ARG A 133 -1.22 8.55 18.06
N ASN A 134 0.07 8.46 18.35
CA ASN A 134 1.14 8.62 17.38
C ASN A 134 1.48 7.30 16.69
N LEU A 135 1.71 7.36 15.39
CA LEU A 135 2.27 6.26 14.63
C LEU A 135 3.79 6.23 14.78
N THR A 136 4.34 5.03 14.96
CA THR A 136 5.79 4.79 14.95
C THR A 136 6.27 4.51 13.53
N SER A 137 5.49 3.80 12.73
CA SER A 137 5.81 3.56 11.32
C SER A 137 4.57 3.62 10.44
N PHE A 138 4.75 4.18 9.25
CA PHE A 138 3.72 4.25 8.23
C PHE A 138 4.24 3.68 6.93
N TYR A 139 3.60 2.62 6.46
CA TYR A 139 4.01 1.92 5.24
C TYR A 139 3.16 2.42 4.06
N ALA A 140 3.79 2.90 3.00
CA ALA A 140 3.08 3.50 1.87
C ALA A 140 3.77 3.21 0.53
N ASP A 141 3.07 3.49 -0.58
CA ASP A 141 3.72 3.65 -1.88
C ASP A 141 4.54 4.95 -1.92
N PHE A 142 5.41 5.10 -2.91
CA PHE A 142 6.33 6.22 -3.12
C PHE A 142 5.61 7.49 -3.63
N GLU A 143 4.57 7.93 -2.90
CA GLU A 143 3.84 9.16 -3.17
C GLU A 143 4.20 10.23 -2.12
N THR A 144 5.02 11.19 -2.53
CA THR A 144 5.56 12.26 -1.67
C THR A 144 4.47 13.04 -0.92
N ALA A 145 3.33 13.31 -1.57
CA ALA A 145 2.22 14.02 -0.93
C ALA A 145 1.65 13.27 0.29
N ALA A 146 1.49 11.95 0.18
CA ALA A 146 1.03 11.11 1.29
C ALA A 146 2.07 11.05 2.41
N HIS A 147 3.35 10.95 2.06
CA HIS A 147 4.46 10.96 3.04
C HIS A 147 4.48 12.26 3.85
N ASN A 148 4.45 13.40 3.15
CA ASN A 148 4.48 14.74 3.76
C ASN A 148 3.32 14.92 4.75
N ALA A 149 2.11 14.50 4.38
CA ALA A 149 0.94 14.62 5.24
C ALA A 149 1.03 13.77 6.51
N VAL A 150 1.58 12.56 6.41
CA VAL A 150 1.76 11.69 7.58
C VAL A 150 2.85 12.24 8.50
N VAL A 151 3.95 12.75 7.96
CA VAL A 151 5.01 13.41 8.75
C VAL A 151 4.49 14.68 9.42
N HIS A 152 3.64 15.46 8.73
CA HIS A 152 2.99 16.64 9.31
C HIS A 152 2.19 16.29 10.58
N HIS A 153 1.46 15.17 10.56
CA HIS A 153 0.62 14.74 11.68
C HIS A 153 1.35 13.96 12.76
N PHE A 154 2.44 13.28 12.38
CA PHE A 154 3.24 12.40 13.22
C PHE A 154 4.73 12.69 12.98
N PRO A 155 5.32 13.76 13.55
CA PRO A 155 6.67 14.21 13.19
C PRO A 155 7.79 13.19 13.42
N THR A 156 7.57 12.21 14.30
CA THR A 156 8.53 11.14 14.62
C THR A 156 8.26 9.83 13.90
N VAL A 157 7.27 9.80 12.99
CA VAL A 157 6.93 8.60 12.23
C VAL A 157 8.04 8.23 11.26
N ARG A 158 8.36 6.94 11.19
CA ARG A 158 9.18 6.40 10.10
C ARG A 158 8.28 6.04 8.93
N VAL A 159 8.40 6.77 7.82
CA VAL A 159 7.77 6.39 6.56
C VAL A 159 8.58 5.26 5.93
N ILE A 160 7.91 4.16 5.60
CA ILE A 160 8.52 2.97 5.02
C ILE A 160 7.93 2.71 3.62
N GLY A 161 8.77 2.79 2.60
CA GLY A 161 8.40 2.56 1.22
C GLY A 161 8.07 1.09 0.95
N CYS A 162 7.02 0.87 0.18
CA CYS A 162 6.58 -0.48 -0.16
C CYS A 162 7.56 -1.17 -1.13
N ARG A 163 8.16 -2.28 -0.71
CA ARG A 163 9.07 -3.05 -1.57
C ARG A 163 8.43 -3.57 -2.86
N PHE A 164 7.13 -3.90 -2.84
CA PHE A 164 6.43 -4.33 -4.05
C PHE A 164 6.37 -3.20 -5.08
N HIS A 165 5.95 -2.00 -4.67
CA HIS A 165 5.88 -0.86 -5.58
C HIS A 165 7.25 -0.37 -6.03
N LEU A 166 8.27 -0.44 -5.16
CA LEU A 166 9.67 -0.20 -5.56
C LEU A 166 10.08 -1.12 -6.71
N GLY A 167 9.85 -2.43 -6.55
CA GLY A 167 10.13 -3.42 -7.59
C GLY A 167 9.33 -3.15 -8.87
N GLN A 168 8.05 -2.77 -8.76
CA GLN A 168 7.26 -2.39 -9.93
C GLN A 168 7.83 -1.15 -10.64
N SER A 169 8.27 -0.13 -9.92
CA SER A 169 8.90 1.07 -10.50
C SER A 169 10.18 0.73 -11.26
N TRP A 170 11.06 -0.07 -10.66
CA TRP A 170 12.29 -0.53 -11.33
C TRP A 170 11.99 -1.39 -12.56
N PHE A 171 11.04 -2.34 -12.45
CA PHE A 171 10.68 -3.19 -13.57
C PHE A 171 10.03 -2.41 -14.72
N ARG A 172 9.17 -1.43 -14.44
CA ARG A 172 8.64 -0.54 -15.47
C ARG A 172 9.74 0.25 -16.17
N LYS A 173 10.77 0.72 -15.44
CA LYS A 173 11.93 1.39 -16.06
C LYS A 173 12.68 0.44 -16.99
N ILE A 174 12.88 -0.82 -16.60
CA ILE A 174 13.47 -1.86 -17.45
C ILE A 174 12.62 -2.07 -18.71
N GLN A 175 11.30 -2.21 -18.55
CA GLN A 175 10.36 -2.46 -19.65
C GLN A 175 10.28 -1.32 -20.67
N LYS A 176 10.57 -0.08 -20.27
CA LYS A 176 10.64 1.07 -21.20
C LYS A 176 11.78 0.94 -22.21
N SER A 177 12.84 0.19 -21.89
CA SER A 177 13.91 -0.14 -22.84
C SER A 177 13.65 -1.51 -23.46
N THR A 178 13.35 -1.54 -24.75
CA THR A 178 13.15 -2.81 -25.47
C THR A 178 14.35 -3.75 -25.35
N ALA A 179 15.57 -3.20 -25.35
CA ALA A 179 16.80 -3.95 -25.17
C ALA A 179 16.87 -4.57 -23.77
N LEU A 180 16.75 -3.76 -22.71
CA LEU A 180 16.82 -4.27 -21.32
C LEU A 180 15.68 -5.24 -21.01
N ASN A 181 14.48 -5.00 -21.56
CA ASN A 181 13.35 -5.92 -21.40
C ASN A 181 13.63 -7.29 -22.03
N ARG A 182 14.26 -7.32 -23.21
CA ARG A 182 14.69 -8.58 -23.85
C ARG A 182 15.75 -9.29 -23.03
N GLU A 183 16.76 -8.56 -22.56
CA GLU A 183 17.81 -9.12 -21.70
C GLU A 183 17.23 -9.68 -20.40
N TYR A 184 16.33 -8.95 -19.73
CA TYR A 184 15.69 -9.38 -18.49
C TYR A 184 14.92 -10.71 -18.64
N LYS A 185 14.21 -10.86 -19.76
CA LYS A 185 13.42 -12.06 -20.10
C LYS A 185 14.30 -13.26 -20.46
N ASN A 186 15.48 -13.02 -21.02
CA ASN A 186 16.43 -14.08 -21.33
C ASN A 186 17.06 -14.63 -20.03
N LYS A 187 16.89 -15.92 -19.77
CA LYS A 187 17.44 -16.57 -18.56
C LYS A 187 18.96 -16.71 -18.61
N GLU A 188 19.54 -16.74 -19.80
CA GLU A 188 20.98 -16.91 -20.02
C GLU A 188 21.72 -15.57 -20.13
N SER A 189 20.98 -14.45 -20.19
CA SER A 189 21.58 -13.12 -20.30
C SER A 189 22.26 -12.70 -18.99
N GLU A 190 23.55 -12.36 -19.07
CA GLU A 190 24.30 -11.77 -17.96
C GLU A 190 23.72 -10.41 -17.55
N ILE A 191 23.33 -9.57 -18.51
CA ILE A 191 22.63 -8.30 -18.25
C ILE A 191 21.28 -8.57 -17.56
N GLY A 192 20.55 -9.59 -18.01
CA GLY A 192 19.29 -10.00 -17.41
C GLY A 192 19.43 -10.54 -15.99
N GLN A 193 20.56 -11.16 -15.66
CA GLN A 193 20.91 -11.57 -14.29
C GLN A 193 21.31 -10.37 -13.45
N TRP A 194 22.13 -9.48 -13.98
CA TRP A 194 22.54 -8.22 -13.34
C TRP A 194 21.33 -7.35 -12.95
N LEU A 195 20.36 -7.15 -13.86
CA LEU A 195 19.12 -6.41 -13.57
C LEU A 195 18.34 -7.04 -12.41
N LYS A 196 18.38 -8.36 -12.26
CA LYS A 196 17.67 -9.06 -11.18
C LYS A 196 18.32 -8.80 -9.82
N LEU A 197 19.62 -8.54 -9.76
CA LEU A 197 20.34 -8.25 -8.50
C LEU A 197 19.85 -6.98 -7.82
N PHE A 198 19.38 -5.98 -8.57
CA PHE A 198 18.81 -4.76 -8.02
C PHE A 198 17.63 -5.05 -7.08
N PHE A 199 16.80 -6.04 -7.39
CA PHE A 199 15.66 -6.44 -6.55
C PHE A 199 16.05 -7.07 -5.21
N GLY A 200 17.34 -7.36 -5.02
CA GLY A 200 17.95 -7.72 -3.74
C GLY A 200 18.35 -6.52 -2.88
N LEU A 201 18.62 -5.34 -3.44
CA LEU A 201 19.03 -4.15 -2.68
C LEU A 201 18.09 -3.80 -1.51
N PRO A 202 16.74 -3.90 -1.63
CA PRO A 202 15.85 -3.60 -0.51
C PRO A 202 15.96 -4.56 0.67
N LEU A 203 16.70 -5.66 0.51
CA LEU A 203 16.94 -6.67 1.54
C LEU A 203 18.27 -6.49 2.26
N LEU A 204 19.02 -5.44 1.96
CA LEU A 204 20.25 -5.07 2.66
C LEU A 204 19.96 -4.08 3.78
N PRO A 205 20.84 -3.95 4.80
CA PRO A 205 20.83 -2.81 5.70
C PRO A 205 20.96 -1.51 4.90
N PRO A 206 20.26 -0.40 5.27
CA PRO A 206 20.33 0.85 4.53
C PRO A 206 21.76 1.37 4.30
N ALA A 207 22.64 1.20 5.29
CA ALA A 207 24.02 1.64 5.22
C ALA A 207 24.86 0.87 4.17
N ALA A 208 24.50 -0.38 3.87
CA ALA A 208 25.23 -1.22 2.91
C ALA A 208 24.73 -1.05 1.46
N VAL A 209 23.62 -0.34 1.24
CA VAL A 209 22.98 -0.21 -0.07
C VAL A 209 23.87 0.55 -1.07
N GLY A 210 24.51 1.64 -0.63
CA GLY A 210 25.36 2.46 -1.49
C GLY A 210 26.55 1.66 -2.03
N ASP A 211 27.29 1.00 -1.14
CA ASP A 211 28.43 0.16 -1.52
C ASP A 211 28.02 -0.99 -2.44
N ALA A 212 26.93 -1.69 -2.10
CA ALA A 212 26.41 -2.76 -2.94
C ALA A 212 25.98 -2.27 -4.32
N PHE A 213 25.34 -1.10 -4.42
CA PHE A 213 24.98 -0.48 -5.70
C PHE A 213 26.23 -0.17 -6.54
N CYS A 214 27.26 0.44 -5.95
CA CYS A 214 28.53 0.70 -6.62
C CYS A 214 29.17 -0.59 -7.16
N GLU A 215 29.16 -1.65 -6.35
CA GLU A 215 29.69 -2.96 -6.73
C GLU A 215 28.93 -3.57 -7.93
N LEU A 216 27.60 -3.43 -7.96
CA LEU A 216 26.78 -3.85 -9.10
C LEU A 216 27.09 -3.04 -10.35
N VAL A 217 27.25 -1.73 -10.23
CA VAL A 217 27.55 -0.85 -11.37
C VAL A 217 28.91 -1.20 -11.96
N ILE A 218 29.97 -1.31 -11.14
CA ILE A 218 31.34 -1.62 -11.62
C ILE A 218 31.40 -2.92 -12.42
N ARG A 219 30.64 -3.95 -12.03
CA ARG A 219 30.73 -5.28 -12.66
C ARG A 219 30.05 -5.42 -14.02
N ALA A 220 29.02 -4.62 -14.32
CA ALA A 220 28.26 -4.78 -15.55
C ALA A 220 27.90 -3.45 -16.23
N TYR A 221 28.67 -2.39 -15.93
CA TYR A 221 28.44 -1.10 -16.55
C TYR A 221 28.66 -1.19 -18.06
N THR A 222 27.56 -1.05 -18.79
CA THR A 222 27.53 -0.93 -20.24
C THR A 222 26.69 0.30 -20.60
N PRO A 223 26.90 0.91 -21.77
CA PRO A 223 26.05 2.01 -22.24
C PRO A 223 24.55 1.65 -22.23
N ALA A 224 24.22 0.38 -22.48
CA ALA A 224 22.84 -0.11 -22.45
C ALA A 224 22.20 -0.11 -21.04
N CYS A 225 23.02 -0.19 -19.99
CA CYS A 225 22.59 -0.26 -18.59
C CYS A 225 22.64 1.10 -17.87
N HIS A 226 23.34 2.09 -18.44
CA HIS A 226 23.53 3.42 -17.88
C HIS A 226 22.20 4.07 -17.48
N ASP A 227 21.23 4.14 -18.41
CA ASP A 227 19.95 4.81 -18.17
C ASP A 227 19.12 4.21 -17.02
N PHE A 228 19.30 2.91 -16.74
CA PHE A 228 18.64 2.24 -15.62
C PHE A 228 19.39 2.49 -14.32
N ALA A 229 20.72 2.32 -14.31
CA ALA A 229 21.55 2.57 -13.14
C ALA A 229 21.44 4.03 -12.67
N GLU A 230 21.50 4.98 -13.59
CA GLU A 230 21.35 6.42 -13.32
C GLU A 230 19.96 6.74 -12.74
N TYR A 231 18.91 6.12 -13.29
CA TYR A 231 17.57 6.27 -12.74
C TYR A 231 17.49 5.75 -11.30
N VAL A 232 18.10 4.59 -11.00
CA VAL A 232 18.11 4.04 -9.65
C VAL A 232 18.92 4.95 -8.71
N LEU A 233 20.10 5.42 -9.16
CA LEU A 233 20.97 6.31 -8.41
C LEU A 233 20.22 7.59 -7.99
N ALA A 234 19.75 8.35 -8.96
CA ALA A 234 19.14 9.66 -8.74
C ALA A 234 17.85 9.61 -7.91
N ASN A 235 17.07 8.53 -7.99
CA ASN A 235 15.76 8.45 -7.33
C ASN A 235 15.80 7.73 -5.98
N TYR A 236 16.78 6.84 -5.74
CA TYR A 236 16.74 5.94 -4.58
C TYR A 236 18.04 5.77 -3.78
N ILE A 237 19.20 6.15 -4.33
CA ILE A 237 20.50 5.85 -3.69
C ILE A 237 21.23 7.12 -3.28
N ASP A 238 21.21 8.13 -4.14
CA ASP A 238 21.98 9.36 -3.94
C ASP A 238 21.57 10.09 -2.64
N ALA A 239 22.48 10.91 -2.11
CA ALA A 239 22.23 11.63 -0.85
C ALA A 239 21.01 12.57 -0.95
N ASP A 240 20.83 13.18 -2.13
CA ASP A 240 19.71 14.07 -2.45
C ASP A 240 18.53 13.33 -3.11
N SER A 241 18.55 12.00 -3.12
CA SER A 241 17.49 11.20 -3.72
C SER A 241 16.16 11.42 -3.00
N GLN A 242 15.08 11.46 -3.78
CA GLN A 242 13.74 11.67 -3.22
C GLN A 242 13.33 10.56 -2.24
N PHE A 243 13.84 9.33 -2.45
CA PHE A 243 13.48 8.15 -1.68
C PHE A 243 14.72 7.38 -1.22
N PRO A 244 15.43 7.85 -0.18
CA PRO A 244 16.73 7.31 0.21
C PRO A 244 16.62 5.90 0.82
N PRO A 245 17.73 5.13 0.86
CA PRO A 245 17.72 3.74 1.32
C PRO A 245 17.06 3.48 2.69
N PRO A 246 17.21 4.32 3.73
CA PRO A 246 16.53 4.12 5.01
C PRO A 246 15.00 4.04 4.93
N MET A 247 14.39 4.56 3.85
CA MET A 247 12.95 4.49 3.63
C MET A 247 12.51 3.10 3.16
N TRP A 248 13.30 2.37 2.39
CA TRP A 248 12.83 1.17 1.68
C TRP A 248 13.71 -0.08 1.88
N ALA A 249 14.96 0.09 2.30
CA ALA A 249 15.88 -1.00 2.57
C ALA A 249 15.85 -1.42 4.04
N GLY A 250 16.18 -2.68 4.29
CA GLY A 250 16.53 -3.15 5.62
C GLY A 250 16.30 -4.62 5.81
N GLU A 251 16.60 -5.05 7.03
CA GLU A 251 16.56 -6.45 7.41
C GLU A 251 15.18 -7.10 7.24
N PRO A 252 15.14 -8.42 6.97
CA PRO A 252 13.91 -9.19 6.96
C PRO A 252 13.22 -9.17 8.33
N THR A 253 12.12 -8.44 8.44
CA THR A 253 11.31 -8.37 9.67
C THR A 253 10.08 -9.28 9.63
N ASP A 254 9.56 -9.59 10.81
CA ASP A 254 8.26 -10.24 11.00
C ASP A 254 7.10 -9.34 10.56
N GLU A 255 7.31 -8.03 10.65
CA GLU A 255 6.40 -7.06 10.05
C GLU A 255 6.54 -7.07 8.54
N PRO A 256 5.41 -7.12 7.81
CA PRO A 256 5.47 -7.15 6.38
C PRO A 256 5.88 -5.78 5.84
N ARG A 257 7.12 -5.66 5.37
CA ARG A 257 7.63 -4.51 4.57
C ARG A 257 7.03 -4.41 3.16
N THR A 258 5.86 -5.03 2.96
CA THR A 258 5.17 -5.11 1.67
C THR A 258 3.72 -4.72 1.90
N THR A 259 3.15 -3.84 1.08
CA THR A 259 1.71 -3.52 1.07
C THR A 259 0.86 -4.66 0.47
N ASN A 260 1.34 -5.90 0.49
CA ASN A 260 0.61 -7.09 -0.01
C ASN A 260 -0.80 -7.19 0.59
N GLY A 261 -0.99 -6.72 1.82
CA GLY A 261 -2.30 -6.62 2.47
C GLY A 261 -3.20 -5.57 1.80
N PRO A 262 -2.84 -4.27 1.86
CA PRO A 262 -3.56 -3.21 1.15
C PRO A 262 -3.79 -3.49 -0.34
N GLU A 263 -2.80 -4.00 -1.07
CA GLU A 263 -2.92 -4.34 -2.49
C GLU A 263 -3.89 -5.52 -2.71
N SER A 264 -3.78 -6.57 -1.88
CA SER A 264 -4.75 -7.68 -1.92
C SER A 264 -6.16 -7.19 -1.59
N PHE A 265 -6.28 -6.22 -0.70
CA PHE A 265 -7.54 -5.57 -0.39
C PHE A 265 -8.06 -4.81 -1.61
N HIS A 266 -7.26 -3.96 -2.27
CA HIS A 266 -7.70 -3.24 -3.47
C HIS A 266 -8.06 -4.18 -4.61
N ARG A 267 -7.29 -5.26 -4.84
CA ARG A 267 -7.69 -6.29 -5.82
C ARG A 267 -9.04 -6.91 -5.48
N HIS A 268 -9.28 -7.23 -4.21
CA HIS A 268 -10.56 -7.75 -3.76
C HIS A 268 -11.69 -6.72 -3.94
N PHE A 269 -11.50 -5.48 -3.50
CA PHE A 269 -12.43 -4.37 -3.65
C PHE A 269 -12.77 -4.12 -5.12
N ASN A 270 -11.75 -3.98 -5.97
CA ASN A 270 -11.89 -3.77 -7.41
C ASN A 270 -12.68 -4.92 -8.06
N SER A 271 -12.50 -6.17 -7.60
CA SER A 271 -13.23 -7.34 -8.11
C SER A 271 -14.73 -7.35 -7.79
N GLN A 272 -15.21 -6.43 -6.94
CA GLN A 272 -16.64 -6.25 -6.64
C GLN A 272 -17.37 -5.47 -7.73
N PHE A 273 -16.64 -4.83 -8.66
CA PHE A 273 -17.21 -3.98 -9.70
C PHE A 273 -16.98 -4.56 -11.10
N TYR A 274 -17.99 -4.42 -11.96
CA TYR A 274 -17.94 -4.84 -13.36
C TYR A 274 -17.51 -3.72 -14.31
N THR A 275 -17.59 -2.46 -13.85
CA THR A 275 -17.25 -1.27 -14.62
C THR A 275 -16.23 -0.44 -13.84
N ALA A 276 -15.27 0.17 -14.54
CA ALA A 276 -14.41 1.19 -13.95
C ALA A 276 -15.26 2.39 -13.47
N HIS A 277 -14.78 3.09 -12.44
CA HIS A 277 -15.46 4.24 -11.83
C HIS A 277 -16.94 3.98 -11.46
N PRO A 278 -17.21 3.01 -10.57
CA PRO A 278 -18.56 2.75 -10.10
C PRO A 278 -19.20 3.99 -9.46
N ASN A 279 -20.52 4.10 -9.47
CA ASN A 279 -21.18 5.17 -8.75
C ASN A 279 -21.01 4.99 -7.22
N VAL A 280 -21.19 6.08 -6.49
CA VAL A 280 -20.94 6.15 -5.05
C VAL A 280 -21.79 5.17 -4.22
N HIS A 281 -23.02 4.84 -4.65
CA HIS A 281 -23.88 3.89 -3.94
C HIS A 281 -23.39 2.44 -4.08
N CYS A 282 -22.87 2.08 -5.25
CA CYS A 282 -22.23 0.79 -5.45
C CYS A 282 -20.97 0.65 -4.58
N VAL A 283 -20.15 1.72 -4.52
CA VAL A 283 -18.97 1.73 -3.64
C VAL A 283 -19.36 1.60 -2.19
N LEU A 284 -20.37 2.35 -1.74
CA LEU A 284 -20.86 2.25 -0.37
C LEU A 284 -21.32 0.83 -0.01
N SER A 285 -22.08 0.19 -0.90
CA SER A 285 -22.56 -1.18 -0.68
C SER A 285 -21.38 -2.16 -0.52
N ALA A 286 -20.35 -2.04 -1.36
CA ALA A 286 -19.15 -2.86 -1.27
C ALA A 286 -18.37 -2.58 0.02
N LEU A 287 -18.25 -1.32 0.44
CA LEU A 287 -17.57 -0.95 1.69
C LEU A 287 -18.29 -1.51 2.93
N LEU A 288 -19.62 -1.52 2.94
CA LEU A 288 -20.40 -2.14 4.03
C LEU A 288 -20.19 -3.66 4.09
N GLU A 289 -20.15 -4.34 2.95
CA GLU A 289 -19.82 -5.78 2.88
C GLU A 289 -18.41 -6.06 3.40
N ILE A 290 -17.43 -5.26 2.98
CA ILE A 290 -16.05 -5.31 3.48
C ILE A 290 -15.99 -5.05 4.99
N GLN A 291 -16.80 -4.13 5.51
CA GLN A 291 -16.83 -3.82 6.93
C GLN A 291 -17.27 -5.02 7.78
N VAL A 292 -18.15 -5.89 7.26
CA VAL A 292 -18.48 -7.17 7.90
C VAL A 292 -17.23 -8.05 8.04
N GLU A 293 -16.43 -8.17 6.97
CA GLU A 293 -15.16 -8.93 7.01
C GLU A 293 -14.14 -8.30 7.97
N THR A 294 -14.04 -6.96 7.98
CA THR A 294 -13.19 -6.21 8.92
C THR A 294 -13.57 -6.50 10.36
N LYS A 295 -14.87 -6.47 10.70
CA LYS A 295 -15.35 -6.81 12.04
C LYS A 295 -14.98 -8.24 12.45
N LEU A 296 -15.11 -9.21 11.53
CA LEU A 296 -14.72 -10.60 11.81
C LEU A 296 -13.22 -10.71 12.12
N LYS A 297 -12.36 -10.05 11.34
CA LYS A 297 -10.90 -10.01 11.59
C LYS A 297 -10.58 -9.36 12.94
N LEU A 298 -11.20 -8.22 13.26
CA LEU A 298 -11.00 -7.54 14.54
C LEU A 298 -11.49 -8.39 15.72
N THR A 299 -12.55 -9.17 15.54
CA THR A 299 -13.04 -10.11 16.54
C THR A 299 -12.05 -11.24 16.78
N SER A 300 -11.48 -11.84 15.72
CA SER A 300 -10.41 -12.84 15.84
C SER A 300 -9.19 -12.28 16.56
N ILE A 301 -8.79 -11.04 16.24
CA ILE A 301 -7.69 -10.33 16.92
C ILE A 301 -7.99 -10.16 18.41
N ARG A 302 -9.21 -9.72 18.78
CA ARG A 302 -9.63 -9.57 20.19
C ARG A 302 -9.62 -10.91 20.93
N LYS A 303 -9.92 -12.02 20.26
CA LYS A 303 -9.84 -13.39 20.79
C LYS A 303 -8.41 -13.97 20.78
N ASN A 304 -7.41 -13.18 20.39
CA ASN A 304 -6.02 -13.60 20.22
C ASN A 304 -5.85 -14.81 19.29
N GLN A 305 -6.70 -14.92 18.27
CA GLN A 305 -6.63 -15.99 17.27
C GLN A 305 -5.79 -15.50 16.09
N PRO A 306 -4.58 -16.05 15.84
CA PRO A 306 -3.73 -15.58 14.76
C PRO A 306 -4.18 -16.08 13.38
N ASN A 307 -3.97 -15.26 12.35
CA ASN A 307 -4.05 -15.68 10.96
C ASN A 307 -2.74 -16.34 10.54
N GLY A 308 -2.76 -17.66 10.36
CA GLY A 308 -1.58 -18.41 9.94
C GLY A 308 -1.03 -17.94 8.59
N LEU A 309 0.29 -17.80 8.49
CA LEU A 309 0.96 -17.58 7.21
C LEU A 309 0.78 -18.81 6.31
N ARG A 310 0.41 -18.59 5.05
CA ARG A 310 0.43 -19.66 4.04
C ARG A 310 1.81 -20.30 3.97
N ASN A 311 1.87 -21.62 3.81
CA ASN A 311 3.11 -22.39 3.81
C ASN A 311 4.18 -21.84 2.86
N GLU A 312 3.81 -21.39 1.66
CA GLU A 312 4.74 -20.79 0.70
C GLU A 312 5.38 -19.49 1.22
N LYS A 313 4.59 -18.60 1.82
CA LYS A 313 5.08 -17.35 2.41
C LYS A 313 6.00 -17.63 3.59
N ARG A 314 5.66 -18.63 4.41
CA ARG A 314 6.48 -19.08 5.52
C ARG A 314 7.84 -19.60 5.05
N LYS A 315 7.88 -20.54 4.09
CA LYS A 315 9.13 -21.05 3.51
C LYS A 315 9.98 -19.95 2.88
N LYS A 316 9.36 -19.00 2.18
CA LYS A 316 10.07 -17.85 1.58
C LYS A 316 10.71 -16.96 2.65
N ARG A 317 10.02 -16.76 3.78
CA ARG A 317 10.54 -16.01 4.93
C ARG A 317 11.67 -16.77 5.65
N GLU A 318 11.48 -18.06 5.92
CA GLU A 318 12.52 -18.92 6.52
C GLU A 318 13.80 -18.93 5.66
N PHE A 319 13.67 -19.06 4.34
CA PHE A 319 14.79 -18.94 3.41
C PHE A 319 15.51 -17.58 3.55
N LEU A 320 14.75 -16.48 3.53
CA LEU A 320 15.32 -15.14 3.60
C LEU A 320 16.04 -14.90 4.94
N GLN A 321 15.45 -15.36 6.06
CA GLN A 321 16.07 -15.28 7.38
C GLN A 321 17.37 -16.11 7.46
N ASN A 322 17.38 -17.32 6.89
CA ASN A 322 18.57 -18.17 6.88
C ASN A 322 19.74 -17.56 6.09
N VAL A 323 19.45 -16.95 4.92
CA VAL A 323 20.47 -16.28 4.11
C VAL A 323 20.92 -14.97 4.78
N TRP A 324 19.99 -14.25 5.43
CA TRP A 324 20.31 -13.05 6.21
C TRP A 324 21.27 -13.34 7.36
N MET A 325 21.06 -14.40 8.14
CA MET A 325 21.95 -14.74 9.26
C MET A 325 23.40 -14.99 8.80
N LYS A 326 23.61 -15.55 7.61
CA LYS A 326 24.94 -15.72 7.02
C LYS A 326 25.57 -14.38 6.64
N TYR A 327 24.77 -13.46 6.11
CA TYR A 327 25.26 -12.13 5.75
C TYR A 327 25.58 -11.29 7.01
N ASP A 328 24.69 -11.33 8.00
CA ASP A 328 24.83 -10.58 9.26
C ASP A 328 26.01 -11.07 10.12
N SER A 329 26.31 -12.37 10.09
CA SER A 329 27.49 -12.95 10.74
C SER A 329 28.81 -12.70 9.98
N GLY A 330 28.74 -12.21 8.75
CA GLY A 330 29.90 -12.01 7.88
C GLY A 330 30.39 -13.26 7.14
N ASP A 331 29.66 -14.39 7.23
CA ASP A 331 29.98 -15.63 6.49
C ASP A 331 29.91 -15.42 4.96
N ILE A 332 29.03 -14.52 4.50
CA ILE A 332 28.88 -14.15 3.09
C ILE A 332 28.90 -12.63 2.92
N GLY A 333 29.51 -12.16 1.83
CA GLY A 333 29.52 -10.74 1.46
C GLY A 333 28.19 -10.26 0.85
N ALA A 334 28.06 -8.94 0.65
CA ALA A 334 26.85 -8.32 0.11
C ALA A 334 26.45 -8.86 -1.27
N LEU A 335 27.43 -9.02 -2.19
CA LEU A 335 27.14 -9.58 -3.51
C LEU A 335 26.62 -11.02 -3.44
N GLU A 336 27.25 -11.87 -2.63
CA GLU A 336 26.81 -13.25 -2.47
C GLU A 336 25.41 -13.31 -1.85
N TYR A 337 25.13 -12.44 -0.88
CA TYR A 337 23.77 -12.27 -0.34
C TYR A 337 22.77 -11.89 -1.45
N LEU A 338 23.09 -10.89 -2.28
CA LEU A 338 22.25 -10.47 -3.41
C LEU A 338 22.01 -11.62 -4.41
N ASN A 339 23.05 -12.35 -4.79
CA ASN A 339 22.93 -13.51 -5.69
C ASN A 339 21.97 -14.58 -5.15
N ASN A 340 21.98 -14.80 -3.83
CA ASN A 340 21.10 -15.76 -3.18
C ASN A 340 19.63 -15.30 -3.14
N VAL A 341 19.38 -14.01 -2.89
CA VAL A 341 18.01 -13.51 -2.61
C VAL A 341 17.33 -12.88 -3.82
N ALA A 342 18.04 -12.15 -4.66
CA ALA A 342 17.44 -11.17 -5.57
C ALA A 342 16.48 -11.83 -6.59
N HIS A 343 16.88 -12.95 -7.19
CA HIS A 343 16.05 -13.70 -8.13
C HIS A 343 14.69 -14.16 -7.55
N LYS A 344 14.62 -14.47 -6.26
CA LYS A 344 13.35 -14.92 -5.62
C LYS A 344 12.36 -13.78 -5.41
N PHE A 345 12.80 -12.53 -5.50
CA PHE A 345 11.98 -11.35 -5.25
C PHE A 345 11.89 -10.41 -6.46
N ALA A 346 12.61 -10.71 -7.53
CA ALA A 346 12.47 -10.05 -8.82
C ALA A 346 11.09 -10.35 -9.44
N PRO A 347 10.43 -9.37 -10.10
CA PRO A 347 9.20 -9.59 -10.85
C PRO A 347 9.37 -10.67 -11.92
N ALA A 348 8.34 -11.49 -12.10
CA ALA A 348 8.32 -12.45 -13.19
C ALA A 348 8.24 -11.70 -14.55
N PRO A 349 8.95 -12.19 -15.58
CA PRO A 349 8.99 -11.59 -16.92
C PRO A 349 7.64 -11.56 -17.66
#